data_AF-A0A5J4KV76-F1
#
_entry.id   AF-A0A5J4KV76-F1
#
_cell.length_a   1.000
_cell.length_b   1.000
_cell.length_c   1.000
_cell.angle_alpha   90.00
_cell.angle_beta   90.00
_cell.angle_gamma   90.00
#
_symmetry.space_group_name_H-M   'P 1'
#
loop_
_entity.id
_entity.type
_entity.pdbx_description
1 polymer ?
#
loop_
_entity_poly.entity_id
_entity_poly.type
_entity_poly.pdbx_seq_one_letter_code
_entity_poly.pdbx_strand_id
1 'polypeptide(L)'
;MAPRPEALIPQTNIGVAFWSIVSAEDLGLIRHSDALKRTNDLLSQVEKLSKWHGFLFSWYDTTNGHRISGPGGTDQEGQPATGAFISTVDSGWYASGLIAIRQAFRCWHRAQRPC
;
A
#
# COMPACT_ATOMS: atom_id res chain seq x y z
N MET A 1 -7.98 5.69 28.27
CA MET A 1 -8.69 5.93 27.00
C MET A 1 -7.75 5.45 25.90
N ALA A 2 -8.02 4.29 25.30
CA ALA A 2 -7.16 3.78 24.22
C ALA A 2 -7.24 4.75 23.02
N PRO A 3 -6.13 5.04 22.33
CA PRO A 3 -6.16 5.89 21.14
C PRO A 3 -7.17 5.31 20.15
N ARG A 4 -8.06 6.15 19.63
CA ARG A 4 -8.97 5.72 18.56
C ARG A 4 -8.07 5.40 17.36
N PRO A 5 -8.20 4.21 16.75
CA PRO A 5 -7.41 3.87 15.58
C PRO A 5 -7.71 4.91 14.50
N GLU A 6 -6.69 5.69 14.15
CA GLU A 6 -6.69 6.53 12.96
C GLU A 6 -6.60 5.57 11.76
N ALA A 7 -7.77 5.03 11.42
CA ALA A 7 -8.00 4.40 10.14
C ALA A 7 -7.56 5.38 9.03
N LEU A 8 -7.09 4.85 7.90
CA LEU A 8 -7.33 5.33 6.53
C LEU A 8 -6.10 5.02 5.66
N ILE A 9 -5.81 3.73 5.47
CA ILE A 9 -5.10 3.33 4.24
C ILE A 9 -6.10 2.59 3.34
N PRO A 10 -6.99 3.30 2.61
CA PRO A 10 -7.61 2.70 1.44
C PRO A 10 -6.50 2.22 0.51
N GLN A 11 -6.73 1.09 -0.17
CA GLN A 11 -5.79 0.48 -1.11
C GLN A 11 -5.33 1.49 -2.18
N THR A 12 -6.19 2.46 -2.49
CA THR A 12 -5.89 3.64 -3.30
C THR A 12 -4.69 4.43 -2.78
N ASN A 13 -4.59 4.70 -1.48
CA ASN A 13 -3.46 5.43 -0.91
C ASN A 13 -2.15 4.64 -1.03
N ILE A 14 -2.19 3.31 -0.97
CA ILE A 14 -1.01 2.46 -1.20
C ILE A 14 -0.55 2.58 -2.65
N GLY A 15 -1.48 2.49 -3.61
CA GLY A 15 -1.18 2.67 -5.03
C GLY A 15 -0.58 4.05 -5.33
N VAL A 16 -1.19 5.11 -4.80
CA VAL A 16 -0.69 6.48 -4.94
C VAL A 16 0.65 6.70 -4.23
N ALA A 17 0.89 6.03 -3.10
CA ALA A 17 2.19 6.10 -2.42
C ALA A 17 3.30 5.51 -3.30
N PHE A 18 3.04 4.38 -3.98
CA PHE A 18 4.00 3.83 -4.95
C PHE A 18 4.30 4.80 -6.09
N TRP A 19 3.28 5.41 -6.70
CA TRP A 19 3.51 6.45 -7.71
C TRP A 19 4.31 7.62 -7.17
N SER A 20 3.99 8.07 -5.95
CA SER A 20 4.66 9.19 -5.31
C SER A 20 6.14 8.90 -5.06
N ILE A 21 6.49 7.67 -4.69
CA ILE A 21 7.89 7.24 -4.52
C ILE A 21 8.63 7.30 -5.85
N VAL A 22 8.05 6.73 -6.92
CA VAL A 22 8.64 6.76 -8.27
C VAL A 22 8.81 8.20 -8.76
N SER A 23 7.76 9.02 -8.67
CA SER A 23 7.82 10.42 -9.09
C SER A 23 8.82 11.24 -8.27
N ALA A 24 8.93 11.00 -6.97
CA ALA A 24 9.90 11.70 -6.13
C ALA A 24 11.35 11.33 -6.50
N GLU A 25 11.59 10.09 -6.89
CA GLU A 25 12.88 9.65 -7.42
C GLU A 25 13.19 10.30 -8.78
N ASP A 26 12.24 10.23 -9.72
CA ASP A 26 12.39 10.79 -11.08
C ASP A 26 12.62 12.31 -11.04
N LEU A 27 11.99 13.02 -10.10
CA LEU A 27 12.19 14.45 -9.86
C LEU A 27 13.47 14.77 -9.08
N GLY A 28 14.22 13.76 -8.63
CA GLY A 28 15.45 13.92 -7.86
C GLY A 28 15.24 14.42 -6.43
N LEU A 29 14.02 14.33 -5.90
CA LEU A 29 13.69 14.71 -4.51
C LEU A 29 14.23 13.70 -3.50
N ILE A 30 14.35 12.43 -3.90
CA ILE A 30 14.94 11.35 -3.12
C ILE A 30 15.95 10.58 -3.96
N ARG A 31 16.91 9.92 -3.30
CA ARG A 31 17.87 9.04 -3.98
C ARG A 31 17.21 7.71 -4.35
N HIS A 32 17.72 7.07 -5.40
CA HIS A 32 17.29 5.73 -5.82
C HIS A 32 17.31 4.69 -4.67
N SER A 33 18.36 4.71 -3.83
CA SER A 33 18.44 3.83 -2.65
C SER A 33 17.30 4.05 -1.66
N ASP A 34 16.91 5.31 -1.47
CA ASP A 34 15.82 5.68 -0.56
C ASP A 34 14.46 5.30 -1.16
N ALA A 35 14.30 5.46 -2.48
CA ALA A 35 13.11 5.04 -3.22
C ALA A 35 12.91 3.52 -3.16
N LEU A 36 13.97 2.74 -3.41
CA LEU A 36 13.96 1.29 -3.26
C LEU A 36 13.65 0.86 -1.83
N LYS A 37 14.29 1.49 -0.84
CA LYS A 37 14.04 1.19 0.58
C LYS A 37 12.57 1.43 0.93
N ARG A 38 12.02 2.60 0.59
CA ARG A 38 10.62 2.95 0.88
C ARG A 38 9.64 2.03 0.18
N THR A 39 9.92 1.64 -1.06
CA THR A 39 9.10 0.69 -1.82
C THR A 39 9.10 -0.68 -1.14
N ASN A 40 10.28 -1.20 -0.79
CA ASN A 40 10.41 -2.50 -0.10
C ASN A 40 9.76 -2.49 1.28
N ASP A 41 9.92 -1.41 2.05
CA ASP A 41 9.28 -1.24 3.35
C ASP A 41 7.76 -1.28 3.18
N LEU A 42 7.20 -0.54 2.20
CA LEU A 42 5.76 -0.52 1.94
C LEU A 42 5.24 -1.88 1.47
N LEU A 43 5.92 -2.54 0.54
CA LEU A 43 5.57 -3.91 0.11
C LEU A 43 5.55 -4.88 1.30
N SER A 44 6.59 -4.85 2.13
CA SER A 44 6.71 -5.72 3.30
C SER A 44 5.61 -5.49 4.33
N GLN A 45 5.12 -4.25 4.47
CA GLN A 45 3.97 -3.95 5.32
C GLN A 45 2.68 -4.51 4.71
N VAL A 46 2.46 -4.27 3.41
CA VAL A 46 1.25 -4.72 2.71
C VAL A 46 1.15 -6.25 2.64
N GLU A 47 2.28 -6.94 2.53
CA GLU A 47 2.34 -8.41 2.58
C GLU A 47 1.78 -8.98 3.87
N LYS A 48 2.01 -8.31 5.01
CA LYS A 48 1.53 -8.73 6.34
C LYS A 48 0.04 -8.47 6.57
N LEU A 49 -0.58 -7.57 5.80
CA LEU A 49 -1.99 -7.25 5.96
C LEU A 49 -2.88 -8.45 5.61
N SER A 50 -3.96 -8.62 6.36
CA SER A 50 -4.98 -9.62 6.05
C SER A 50 -5.69 -9.29 4.73
N LYS A 51 -5.91 -10.33 3.92
CA LYS A 51 -6.46 -10.23 2.56
C LYS A 51 -7.60 -11.23 2.37
N TRP A 52 -8.52 -10.91 1.48
CA TRP A 52 -9.55 -11.83 1.02
C TRP A 52 -9.24 -12.28 -0.41
N HIS A 53 -8.86 -13.55 -0.59
CA HIS A 53 -8.50 -14.11 -1.90
C HIS A 53 -7.48 -13.25 -2.69
N GLY A 54 -6.53 -12.63 -1.99
CA GLY A 54 -5.52 -11.73 -2.58
C GLY A 54 -5.96 -10.26 -2.69
N PHE A 55 -7.24 -9.94 -2.50
CA PHE A 55 -7.73 -8.57 -2.43
C PHE A 55 -7.54 -8.00 -1.03
N LEU A 56 -7.03 -6.77 -0.95
CA LEU A 56 -6.96 -6.01 0.28
C LEU A 56 -8.37 -5.52 0.69
N PHE A 57 -8.61 -5.42 1.99
CA PHE A 57 -9.78 -4.76 2.55
C PHE A 57 -9.62 -3.24 2.48
N SER A 58 -10.73 -2.49 2.56
CA SER A 58 -10.66 -1.02 2.45
C SER A 58 -10.18 -0.30 3.71
N TRP A 59 -10.17 -0.97 4.86
CA TRP A 59 -9.84 -0.32 6.13
C TRP A 59 -8.88 -1.17 6.97
N TYR A 60 -7.78 -0.53 7.35
CA TYR A 60 -6.79 -1.05 8.28
C TYR A 60 -6.42 0.02 9.31
N ASP A 61 -6.08 -0.42 10.50
CA ASP A 61 -5.43 0.38 11.54
C ASP A 61 -3.96 0.58 11.18
N THR A 62 -3.50 1.83 11.15
CA THR A 62 -2.13 2.21 10.77
C THR A 62 -1.08 1.85 11.82
N THR A 63 -1.51 1.60 13.06
CA THR A 63 -0.61 1.30 14.18
C THR A 63 -0.17 -0.17 14.22
N ASN A 64 -1.06 -1.08 13.81
CA ASN A 64 -0.86 -2.53 13.93
C ASN A 64 -1.16 -3.31 12.64
N GLY A 65 -1.77 -2.70 11.62
CA GLY A 65 -2.14 -3.34 10.37
C GLY A 65 -3.40 -4.23 10.45
N HIS A 66 -4.11 -4.21 11.56
CA HIS A 66 -5.34 -5.00 11.75
C HIS A 66 -6.45 -4.45 10.87
N ARG A 67 -7.25 -5.35 10.32
CA ARG A 67 -8.47 -4.99 9.63
C ARG A 67 -9.47 -4.38 10.60
N ILE A 68 -10.16 -3.31 10.18
CA ILE A 68 -11.22 -2.66 10.98
C ILE A 68 -12.52 -2.53 10.18
N SER A 69 -13.64 -2.34 10.88
CA SER A 69 -14.97 -2.26 10.24
C SER A 69 -15.20 -0.99 9.41
N GLY A 70 -14.42 0.07 9.65
CA GLY A 70 -14.54 1.35 8.97
C GLY A 70 -13.75 2.45 9.69
N PRO A 71 -13.83 3.71 9.22
CA PRO A 71 -13.19 4.85 9.89
C PRO A 71 -13.68 5.00 11.34
N GLY A 72 -12.77 4.95 12.30
CA GLY A 72 -13.11 4.96 13.73
C GLY A 72 -13.87 3.71 14.21
N GLY A 73 -13.88 2.65 13.38
CA GLY A 73 -14.51 1.37 13.68
C GLY A 73 -13.70 0.53 14.66
N THR A 74 -14.16 -0.70 14.86
CA THR A 74 -13.54 -1.68 15.76
C THR A 74 -12.62 -2.63 15.00
N ASP A 75 -11.67 -3.23 15.72
CA ASP A 75 -10.85 -4.34 15.21
C ASP A 75 -11.74 -5.49 14.72
N GLN A 76 -11.44 -5.99 13.53
CA GLN A 76 -12.10 -7.09 12.82
C GLN A 76 -11.09 -8.15 12.37
N GLU A 77 -9.87 -8.12 12.88
CA GLU A 77 -8.83 -9.07 12.54
C GLU A 77 -9.26 -10.50 12.93
N GLY A 78 -8.99 -11.48 12.05
CA GLY A 78 -9.42 -12.88 12.23
C GLY A 78 -10.93 -13.16 12.14
N GLN A 79 -11.79 -12.13 12.06
CA GLN A 79 -13.23 -12.30 11.89
C GLN A 79 -13.59 -12.71 10.45
N PRO A 80 -14.77 -13.32 10.20
CA PRO A 80 -15.23 -13.60 8.83
C PRO A 80 -15.19 -12.37 7.92
N ALA A 81 -15.03 -12.57 6.62
CA ALA A 81 -15.08 -11.50 5.62
C ALA A 81 -16.51 -10.99 5.32
N THR A 82 -17.53 -11.63 5.89
CA THR A 82 -18.94 -11.27 5.72
C THR A 82 -19.18 -9.84 6.21
N GLY A 83 -19.66 -8.95 5.32
CA GLY A 83 -19.87 -7.53 5.61
C GLY A 83 -18.63 -6.65 5.47
N ALA A 84 -17.46 -7.22 5.13
CA ALA A 84 -16.28 -6.43 4.82
C ALA A 84 -16.39 -5.80 3.41
N PHE A 85 -15.97 -4.55 3.29
CA PHE A 85 -15.95 -3.84 2.02
C PHE A 85 -14.64 -4.11 1.26
N ILE A 86 -14.78 -4.60 0.03
CA ILE A 86 -13.69 -4.82 -0.92
C ILE A 86 -13.99 -3.99 -2.15
N SER A 87 -13.15 -2.99 -2.41
CA SER A 87 -13.31 -2.07 -3.53
C SER A 87 -12.50 -2.53 -4.73
N THR A 88 -13.18 -2.80 -5.84
CA THR A 88 -12.54 -3.10 -7.12
C THR A 88 -11.83 -1.89 -7.70
N VAL A 89 -12.36 -0.69 -7.46
CA VAL A 89 -11.72 0.58 -7.82
C VAL A 89 -10.39 0.70 -7.07
N ASP A 90 -10.41 0.59 -5.74
CA ASP A 90 -9.18 0.73 -4.93
C ASP A 90 -8.14 -0.35 -5.26
N SER A 91 -8.61 -1.56 -5.59
CA SER A 91 -7.75 -2.64 -6.08
C SER A 91 -7.08 -2.30 -7.41
N GLY A 92 -7.76 -1.58 -8.31
CA GLY A 92 -7.19 -1.08 -9.56
C GLY A 92 -6.10 -0.03 -9.35
N TRP A 93 -6.29 0.89 -8.42
CA TRP A 93 -5.25 1.85 -8.01
C TRP A 93 -4.03 1.14 -7.42
N TYR A 94 -4.24 0.17 -6.53
CA TYR A 94 -3.13 -0.63 -5.99
C TYR A 94 -2.39 -1.41 -7.07
N ALA A 95 -3.10 -2.09 -7.97
CA ALA A 95 -2.51 -2.86 -9.06
C ALA A 95 -1.68 -1.98 -10.02
N SER A 96 -2.19 -0.81 -10.38
CA SER A 96 -1.45 0.15 -11.21
C SER A 96 -0.21 0.71 -10.50
N GLY A 97 -0.26 0.93 -9.18
CA GLY A 97 0.91 1.22 -8.36
C GLY A 97 2.00 0.13 -8.45
N LEU A 98 1.61 -1.13 -8.31
CA LEU A 98 2.53 -2.28 -8.43
C LEU A 98 3.15 -2.40 -9.83
N ILE A 99 2.37 -2.16 -10.88
CA ILE A 99 2.87 -2.14 -12.26
C ILE A 99 3.89 -1.01 -12.44
N ALA A 100 3.60 0.18 -11.93
CA ALA A 100 4.50 1.34 -12.06
C ALA A 100 5.86 1.07 -11.41
N ILE A 101 5.90 0.63 -10.15
CA ILE A 101 7.18 0.34 -9.45
C ILE A 101 7.95 -0.79 -10.12
N ARG A 102 7.24 -1.81 -10.65
CA ARG A 102 7.88 -2.91 -11.38
C ARG A 102 8.59 -2.36 -12.60
N GLN A 103 7.99 -1.45 -13.35
CA GLN A 103 8.62 -0.90 -14.56
C GLN A 103 9.75 0.06 -14.22
N ALA A 104 9.54 0.95 -13.26
CA ALA A 104 10.56 1.89 -12.79
C ALA A 104 11.83 1.15 -12.37
N PHE A 105 11.75 0.23 -11.41
CA PHE A 105 12.93 -0.47 -10.88
C PHE A 105 13.49 -1.56 -11.80
N ARG A 106 12.72 -2.04 -12.79
CA ARG A 106 13.20 -2.99 -13.80
C ARG A 106 14.14 -2.35 -14.83
N CYS A 107 14.02 -1.04 -15.07
CA CYS A 107 14.94 -0.29 -15.91
C CYS A 107 16.33 -0.15 -15.25
N TRP A 108 16.36 0.15 -13.95
CA TRP A 108 17.60 0.31 -13.17
C TRP A 108 18.46 -0.96 -13.08
N HIS A 109 17.85 -2.15 -13.00
CA HIS A 109 18.60 -3.41 -12.98
C HIS A 109 19.29 -3.72 -14.33
N ARG A 110 18.88 -3.05 -15.42
CA ARG A 110 19.37 -3.29 -16.79
C ARG A 110 20.27 -2.19 -17.32
N ALA A 111 20.07 -0.96 -16.87
CA ALA A 111 20.90 0.18 -17.22
C ALA A 111 21.04 1.04 -15.97
N GLN A 112 22.28 1.44 -15.62
CA GLN A 112 22.56 2.33 -14.50
C GLN A 112 22.14 3.80 -14.79
N ARG A 113 21.01 4.01 -15.50
CA ARG A 113 20.37 5.30 -15.89
C ARG A 113 18.88 5.10 -16.25
N PRO A 114 18.04 6.14 -16.14
CA PRO A 114 16.59 6.02 -16.27
C PRO A 114 16.16 5.69 -17.71
N CYS A 115 15.04 4.96 -17.80
CA CYS A 115 14.12 5.04 -18.92
C CYS A 115 13.41 6.41 -18.83
#